data_AF-A0A7S7SIU6-F1
#
_entry.id   AF-A0A7S7SIU6-F1
#
_cell.length_a   1.000
_cell.length_b   1.000
_cell.length_c   1.000
_cell.angle_alpha   90.00
_cell.angle_beta   90.00
_cell.angle_gamma   90.00
#
_symmetry.space_group_name_H-M   'P 1'
#
loop_
_entity.id
_entity.type
_entity.pdbx_description
1 polymer ?
#
loop_
_entity_poly.entity_id
_entity_poly.type
_entity_poly.pdbx_seq_one_letter_code
_entity_poly.pdbx_strand_id
1 'polypeptide(L)'
;MRRVLFLLAIPLIAAAPHLTEEQRTEHLLARATFGARPGDVEKVRQLGWKKWLDLQLHPERIQEDPQLEEKLQPLESLRMSSEELARTYPRPNQKKISRRRTLRVRPGLLGRASAWRKQQHNSVGTIYWRWGRRE
;
A
#
# COMPACT_ATOMS: atom_id res chain seq x y z
N MET A 1 39.22 -41.64 -6.02
CA MET A 1 37.93 -40.92 -5.83
C MET A 1 38.19 -39.73 -4.91
N ARG A 2 38.25 -38.49 -5.44
CA ARG A 2 38.49 -37.27 -4.66
C ARG A 2 37.14 -36.63 -4.33
N ARG A 3 36.70 -36.71 -3.07
CA ARG A 3 35.51 -36.01 -2.57
C ARG A 3 35.92 -34.56 -2.29
N VAL A 4 35.51 -33.64 -3.16
CA VAL A 4 35.64 -32.20 -2.93
C VAL A 4 34.49 -31.80 -2.00
N LEU A 5 34.81 -31.54 -0.75
CA LEU A 5 33.87 -31.06 0.25
C LEU A 5 33.87 -29.52 0.14
N PHE A 6 32.92 -28.96 -0.61
CA PHE A 6 32.66 -27.52 -0.62
C PHE A 6 32.05 -27.14 0.73
N LEU A 7 32.89 -26.62 1.62
CA LEU A 7 32.44 -25.90 2.82
C LEU A 7 31.70 -24.64 2.35
N LEU A 8 30.38 -24.67 2.50
CA LEU A 8 29.49 -23.54 2.28
C LEU A 8 29.74 -22.55 3.42
N ALA A 9 30.65 -21.59 3.19
CA ALA A 9 30.84 -20.47 4.09
C ALA A 9 29.57 -19.60 4.07
N ILE A 10 28.74 -19.76 5.10
CA ILE A 10 27.61 -18.88 5.38
C ILE A 10 28.22 -17.50 5.65
N PRO A 11 27.85 -16.43 4.91
CA PRO A 11 28.40 -15.12 5.18
C PRO A 11 27.95 -14.70 6.58
N LEU A 12 28.93 -14.32 7.40
CA LEU A 12 28.72 -13.68 8.67
C LEU A 12 27.80 -12.48 8.45
N ILE A 13 26.61 -12.48 9.05
CA ILE A 13 25.68 -11.36 9.00
C ILE A 13 26.43 -10.18 9.61
N ALA A 14 26.85 -9.23 8.76
CA ALA A 14 27.50 -8.02 9.19
C ALA A 14 26.58 -7.28 10.16
N ALA A 15 27.10 -6.92 11.34
CA ALA A 15 26.39 -6.08 12.29
C ALA A 15 25.91 -4.82 11.56
N ALA A 16 24.61 -4.53 11.67
CA ALA A 16 24.02 -3.39 10.99
C ALA A 16 24.81 -2.11 11.37
N PRO A 17 25.20 -1.27 10.39
CA PRO A 17 25.96 -0.07 10.68
C PRO A 17 25.21 0.80 11.68
N HIS A 18 25.93 1.39 12.63
CA HIS A 18 25.35 2.37 13.53
C HIS A 18 24.83 3.55 12.70
N LEU A 19 23.51 3.69 12.64
CA LEU A 19 22.87 4.79 11.91
C LEU A 19 23.32 6.13 12.51
N THR A 20 23.61 7.11 11.66
CA THR A 20 23.79 8.51 12.06
C THR A 20 22.48 9.08 12.62
N GLU A 21 22.52 10.19 13.35
CA GLU A 21 21.27 10.80 13.86
C GLU A 21 20.30 11.22 12.75
N GLU A 22 20.82 11.69 11.63
CA GLU A 22 20.02 12.04 10.45
C GLU A 22 19.37 10.80 9.84
N GLN A 23 20.13 9.72 9.64
CA GLN A 23 19.58 8.44 9.17
C GLN A 23 18.55 7.85 10.14
N ARG A 24 18.74 8.00 11.46
CA ARG A 24 17.75 7.60 12.47
C ARG A 24 16.48 8.43 12.36
N THR A 25 16.61 9.74 12.15
CA THR A 25 15.46 10.65 12.00
C THR A 25 14.66 10.33 10.75
N GLU A 26 15.33 10.14 9.61
CA GLU A 26 14.70 9.70 8.36
C GLU A 26 14.03 8.34 8.52
N HIS A 27 14.71 7.38 9.13
CA HIS A 27 14.16 6.05 9.37
C HIS A 27 12.95 6.09 10.30
N LEU A 28 13.03 6.87 11.38
CA LEU A 28 11.93 7.07 12.32
C LEU A 28 10.72 7.66 11.60
N LEU A 29 10.90 8.74 10.85
CA LEU A 29 9.81 9.39 10.11
C LEU A 29 9.19 8.44 9.08
N ALA A 30 10.00 7.67 8.35
CA ALA A 30 9.51 6.69 7.39
C ALA A 30 8.66 5.56 8.03
N ARG A 31 8.83 5.28 9.33
CA ARG A 31 8.06 4.26 10.06
C ARG A 31 6.90 4.81 10.87
N ALA A 32 7.08 5.98 11.45
CA ALA A 32 6.11 6.59 12.35
C ALA A 32 5.06 7.44 11.62
N THR A 33 5.31 7.82 10.37
CA THR A 33 4.37 8.64 9.58
C THR A 33 3.99 7.95 8.27
N PHE A 34 2.90 8.40 7.63
CA PHE A 34 2.49 7.95 6.29
C PHE A 34 3.32 8.59 5.16
N GLY A 35 4.51 9.09 5.48
CA GLY A 35 5.39 9.87 4.61
C GLY A 35 5.75 11.20 5.26
N ALA A 36 7.05 11.48 5.35
CA ALA A 36 7.56 12.72 5.94
C ALA A 36 7.12 13.94 5.11
N ARG A 37 6.50 14.91 5.76
CA ARG A 37 6.17 16.20 5.15
C ARG A 37 7.40 17.09 5.10
N PRO A 38 7.47 18.04 4.15
CA PRO A 38 8.50 19.08 4.18
C PRO A 38 8.45 19.81 5.52
N GLY A 39 9.57 19.81 6.25
CA GLY A 39 9.70 20.40 7.58
C GLY A 39 9.64 19.42 8.76
N ASP A 40 9.20 18.16 8.57
CA ASP A 40 9.13 17.18 9.66
C ASP A 40 10.53 16.81 10.18
N VAL A 41 11.50 16.66 9.27
CA VAL A 41 12.90 16.35 9.63
C VAL A 41 13.48 17.45 10.52
N GLU A 42 13.24 18.71 10.18
CA GLU A 42 13.71 19.86 10.95
C GLU A 42 13.05 19.92 12.33
N LYS A 43 11.74 19.62 12.39
CA LYS A 43 10.99 19.53 13.66
C LYS A 43 11.54 18.44 14.58
N VAL A 44 11.86 17.27 14.03
CA VAL A 44 12.48 16.17 14.78
C VAL A 44 13.90 16.54 15.20
N ARG A 45 14.66 17.24 14.36
CA ARG A 45 16.02 17.71 14.67
C ARG A 45 16.02 18.69 15.85
N GLN A 46 15.07 19.63 15.89
CA GLN A 46 14.96 20.62 16.96
C GLN A 46 14.48 20.02 18.30
N LEU A 47 13.51 19.11 18.26
CA LEU A 47 12.96 18.47 19.47
C LEU A 47 13.81 17.29 19.98
N GLY A 48 14.54 16.63 19.07
CA GLY A 48 15.15 15.33 19.25
C GLY A 48 14.15 14.19 19.02
N TRP A 49 14.61 13.13 18.37
CA TRP A 49 13.77 12.00 17.93
C TRP A 49 13.01 11.30 19.06
N LYS A 50 13.60 11.18 20.25
CA LYS A 50 12.95 10.52 21.41
C LYS A 50 11.75 11.31 21.91
N LYS A 51 11.92 12.63 22.11
CA LYS A 51 10.85 13.51 22.57
C LYS A 51 9.74 13.62 21.54
N TRP A 52 10.12 13.72 20.26
CA TRP A 52 9.14 13.74 19.18
C TRP A 52 8.30 12.47 19.16
N LEU A 53 8.92 11.29 19.31
CA LEU A 53 8.20 10.02 19.35
C LEU A 53 7.28 9.92 20.56
N ASP A 54 7.74 10.35 21.74
CA ASP A 54 6.91 10.38 22.96
C ASP A 54 5.65 11.24 22.77
N LEU A 55 5.76 12.40 22.11
CA LEU A 55 4.61 13.22 21.76
C LEU A 55 3.64 12.51 20.81
N GLN A 56 4.13 11.75 19.83
CA GLN A 56 3.25 10.99 18.91
C GLN A 56 2.49 9.86 19.63
N LEU A 57 3.06 9.28 20.69
CA LEU A 57 2.40 8.25 21.49
C LEU A 57 1.41 8.82 22.50
N HIS A 58 1.55 10.11 22.84
CA HIS A 58 0.74 10.83 23.81
C HIS A 58 0.05 12.05 23.18
N PRO A 59 -0.94 11.83 22.29
CA PRO A 59 -1.60 12.90 21.55
C PRO A 59 -2.29 13.92 22.46
N GLU A 60 -2.69 13.54 23.67
CA GLU A 60 -3.25 14.44 24.69
C GLU A 60 -2.32 15.60 25.10
N ARG A 61 -1.00 15.47 24.83
CA ARG A 61 0.00 16.51 25.11
C ARG A 61 0.20 17.47 23.93
N ILE A 62 -0.35 17.15 22.76
CA ILE A 62 -0.22 17.96 21.55
C ILE A 62 -1.38 18.94 21.51
N GLN A 63 -1.06 20.23 21.45
CA GLN A 63 -2.09 21.26 21.29
C GLN A 63 -2.72 21.17 19.90
N GLU A 64 -4.05 21.25 19.85
CA GLU A 64 -4.81 21.24 18.60
C GLU A 64 -4.56 22.51 17.79
N ASP A 65 -4.53 22.37 16.47
CA ASP A 65 -4.35 23.49 15.55
C ASP A 65 -5.69 24.22 15.36
N PRO A 66 -5.81 25.51 15.74
CA PRO A 66 -7.05 26.26 15.59
C PRO A 66 -7.50 26.39 14.13
N GLN A 67 -6.56 26.42 13.17
CA GLN A 67 -6.90 26.46 11.75
C GLN A 67 -7.45 25.11 11.25
N LEU A 68 -7.02 24.01 11.87
CA LEU A 68 -7.58 22.69 11.59
C LEU A 68 -9.02 22.62 12.13
N GLU A 69 -9.26 23.07 13.35
CA GLU A 69 -10.58 23.06 13.96
C GLU A 69 -11.59 23.84 13.10
N GLU A 70 -11.22 25.05 12.63
CA GLU A 70 -12.06 25.85 11.73
C GLU A 70 -12.43 25.09 10.43
N LYS A 71 -11.50 24.33 9.86
CA LYS A 71 -11.75 23.51 8.65
C LYS A 71 -12.63 22.31 8.92
N LEU A 72 -12.62 21.78 10.14
CA LEU A 72 -13.44 20.64 10.55
C LEU A 72 -14.85 21.04 10.98
N GLN A 73 -15.07 22.29 11.42
CA GLN A 73 -16.39 22.82 11.78
C GLN A 73 -17.51 22.48 10.77
N PRO A 74 -17.36 22.73 9.45
CA PRO A 74 -18.44 22.46 8.49
C PRO A 74 -18.70 20.97 8.22
N LEU A 75 -17.84 20.05 8.67
CA LEU A 75 -17.97 18.61 8.42
C LEU A 75 -18.82 17.94 9.51
N GLU A 76 -20.12 18.20 9.50
CA GLU A 76 -21.08 17.75 10.52
C GLU A 76 -21.05 16.22 10.74
N SER A 77 -20.82 15.43 9.68
CA SER A 77 -20.72 13.97 9.74
C SER A 77 -19.64 13.44 10.69
N LEU A 78 -18.62 14.24 11.01
CA LEU A 78 -17.56 13.85 11.96
C LEU A 78 -18.06 13.82 13.41
N ARG A 79 -19.13 14.54 13.71
CA ARG A 79 -19.72 14.65 15.07
C ARG A 79 -20.97 13.80 15.24
N MET A 80 -21.47 13.20 14.17
CA MET A 80 -22.65 12.33 14.20
C MET A 80 -22.32 10.93 14.76
N SER A 81 -23.25 10.36 15.50
CA SER A 81 -23.21 8.96 15.90
C SER A 81 -23.38 8.04 14.69
N SER A 82 -22.98 6.77 14.84
CA SER A 82 -23.17 5.76 13.79
C SER A 82 -24.64 5.57 13.39
N GLU A 83 -25.57 5.77 14.32
CA GLU A 83 -27.01 5.69 14.06
C GLU A 83 -27.52 6.87 13.24
N GLU A 84 -27.13 8.09 13.61
CA GLU A 84 -27.48 9.30 12.84
C GLU A 84 -26.90 9.24 11.43
N LEU A 85 -25.66 8.79 11.28
CA LEU A 85 -25.04 8.58 9.97
C LEU A 85 -25.86 7.61 9.09
N ALA A 86 -26.34 6.50 9.66
CA ALA A 86 -27.13 5.52 8.92
C ALA A 86 -28.49 6.06 8.45
N ARG A 87 -29.08 6.98 9.23
CA ARG A 87 -30.37 7.63 8.91
C ARG A 87 -30.20 8.77 7.90
N THR A 88 -29.20 9.63 8.10
CA THR A 88 -28.93 10.82 7.27
C THR A 88 -28.31 10.45 5.92
N TYR A 89 -27.43 9.44 5.90
CA TYR A 89 -26.72 8.99 4.70
C TYR A 89 -27.00 7.50 4.42
N PRO A 90 -28.23 7.12 4.05
CA PRO A 90 -28.57 5.74 3.77
C PRO A 90 -27.74 5.24 2.58
N ARG A 91 -27.20 4.02 2.69
CA ARG A 91 -26.44 3.40 1.60
C ARG A 91 -27.32 3.32 0.35
N PRO A 92 -26.87 3.84 -0.82
CA PRO A 92 -27.64 3.69 -2.04
C PRO A 92 -27.85 2.20 -2.31
N ASN A 93 -29.11 1.82 -2.62
CA ASN A 93 -29.50 0.44 -2.87
C ASN A 93 -28.48 -0.28 -3.78
N GLN A 94 -27.69 -1.19 -3.21
CA GLN A 94 -26.64 -1.94 -3.91
C GLN A 94 -27.20 -2.85 -5.03
N LYS A 95 -28.53 -2.93 -5.17
CA LYS A 95 -29.28 -3.75 -6.14
C LYS A 95 -29.07 -3.34 -7.62
N LYS A 96 -28.21 -2.38 -7.94
CA LYS A 96 -27.91 -1.96 -9.34
C LYS A 96 -26.57 -2.45 -9.89
N ILE A 97 -25.69 -3.06 -9.09
CA ILE A 97 -24.35 -3.49 -9.55
C ILE A 97 -24.36 -4.83 -10.32
N SER A 98 -25.43 -5.62 -10.24
CA SER A 98 -25.51 -6.93 -10.94
C SER A 98 -26.13 -6.92 -12.34
N ARG A 99 -26.56 -5.76 -12.90
CA ARG A 99 -27.22 -5.67 -14.23
C ARG A 99 -26.37 -5.13 -15.39
N ARG A 100 -25.03 -5.21 -15.31
CA ARG A 100 -24.13 -4.88 -16.44
C ARG A 100 -22.97 -5.88 -16.58
N ARG A 101 -23.28 -7.17 -16.62
CA ARG A 101 -22.30 -8.21 -16.99
C ARG A 101 -22.83 -9.18 -18.05
N THR A 102 -23.71 -8.70 -18.91
CA THR A 102 -24.04 -9.36 -20.18
C THR A 102 -23.96 -8.34 -21.29
N LEU A 103 -22.74 -7.86 -21.59
CA LEU A 103 -22.44 -7.49 -22.97
C LEU A 103 -22.52 -8.81 -23.75
N ARG A 104 -23.71 -9.11 -24.27
CA ARG A 104 -23.92 -10.14 -25.28
C ARG A 104 -23.02 -9.72 -26.45
N VAL A 105 -21.83 -10.32 -26.53
CA VAL A 105 -20.96 -10.20 -27.69
C VAL A 105 -21.80 -10.58 -28.90
N ARG A 106 -22.07 -9.62 -29.78
CA ARG A 106 -22.75 -9.86 -31.06
C ARG A 106 -21.87 -10.82 -31.86
N PRO A 107 -22.31 -12.06 -32.14
CA PRO A 107 -21.55 -12.93 -33.02
C PRO A 107 -21.69 -12.37 -34.43
N GLY A 108 -20.58 -11.94 -35.05
CA GLY A 108 -20.58 -11.49 -36.45
C GLY A 108 -19.69 -10.30 -36.78
N LEU A 109 -19.03 -9.66 -35.82
CA LEU A 109 -18.06 -8.59 -36.10
C LEU A 109 -16.67 -8.94 -35.55
N LEU A 110 -16.14 -10.07 -36.00
CA LEU A 110 -14.72 -10.40 -35.86
C LEU A 110 -14.14 -10.64 -37.25
N GLY A 111 -13.78 -9.55 -37.92
CA GLY A 111 -12.63 -9.58 -38.81
C GLY A 111 -11.40 -9.93 -37.97
N ARG A 112 -10.96 -11.20 -38.08
CA ARG A 112 -9.64 -11.73 -37.72
C ARG A 112 -9.00 -11.15 -36.44
N ALA A 113 -9.58 -11.46 -35.29
CA ALA A 113 -8.79 -11.52 -34.06
C ALA A 113 -8.03 -12.85 -34.02
N SER A 114 -6.76 -12.79 -33.66
CA SER A 114 -5.80 -13.90 -33.54
C SER A 114 -6.40 -15.13 -32.83
N ALA A 115 -6.25 -16.28 -33.47
CA ALA A 115 -6.72 -17.57 -32.99
C ALA A 115 -5.89 -18.04 -31.77
N TRP A 116 -6.47 -17.95 -30.58
CA TRP A 116 -5.94 -18.61 -29.38
C TRP A 116 -6.24 -20.11 -29.46
N ARG A 117 -5.26 -20.92 -29.86
CA ARG A 117 -5.36 -22.39 -29.83
C ARG A 117 -4.72 -22.91 -28.53
N LYS A 118 -5.56 -23.45 -27.64
CA LYS A 118 -5.11 -24.12 -26.42
C LYS A 118 -4.62 -25.53 -26.78
N GLN A 119 -3.31 -25.69 -27.01
CA GLN A 119 -2.69 -27.01 -27.23
C GLN A 119 -2.41 -27.63 -25.86
N GLN A 120 -3.21 -28.61 -25.43
CA GLN A 120 -2.92 -29.40 -24.24
C GLN A 120 -1.93 -30.50 -24.63
N HIS A 121 -0.69 -30.41 -24.14
CA HIS A 121 0.20 -31.57 -24.08
C HIS A 121 0.15 -32.13 -22.65
N ASN A 122 -0.27 -33.39 -22.56
CA ASN A 122 -0.40 -34.13 -21.32
C ASN A 122 0.98 -34.60 -20.87
N SER A 123 1.59 -33.90 -19.91
CA SER A 123 2.32 -34.48 -18.76
C SER A 123 2.99 -33.35 -17.97
N VAL A 124 2.52 -33.16 -16.73
CA VAL A 124 3.06 -32.29 -15.68
C VAL A 124 3.06 -30.77 -15.93
N GLY A 125 1.87 -30.17 -15.80
CA GLY A 125 1.64 -29.11 -14.82
C GLY A 125 2.45 -27.81 -14.83
N THR A 126 2.89 -27.28 -15.98
CA THR A 126 3.44 -25.91 -16.05
C THR A 126 2.81 -25.11 -17.18
N ILE A 127 2.01 -24.08 -16.84
CA ILE A 127 1.47 -23.12 -17.81
C ILE A 127 2.49 -21.98 -17.95
N TYR A 128 3.13 -21.85 -19.11
CA TYR A 128 3.93 -20.66 -19.45
C TYR A 128 3.28 -19.90 -20.60
N TRP A 129 3.09 -18.59 -20.43
CA TRP A 129 2.69 -17.67 -21.50
C TRP A 129 3.94 -17.28 -22.28
N ARG A 130 4.16 -17.86 -23.48
CA ARG A 130 5.27 -17.49 -24.36
C ARG A 130 4.76 -16.72 -25.57
N TRP A 131 5.26 -15.50 -25.74
CA TRP A 131 4.97 -14.65 -26.91
C TRP A 131 5.69 -15.21 -28.14
N GLY A 132 5.00 -15.34 -29.26
CA GLY A 132 5.58 -15.75 -30.54
C GLY A 132 5.48 -14.62 -31.55
N ARG A 133 6.59 -13.94 -31.85
CA ARG A 133 6.72 -13.07 -33.03
C ARG A 133 7.02 -13.98 -34.21
N ARG A 134 6.28 -13.88 -35.31
CA ARG A 134 6.76 -14.43 -36.60
C ARG A 134 7.23 -13.26 -37.46
N GLU A 135 8.39 -13.48 -38.06
CA GLU A 135 8.89 -12.79 -39.25
C GLU A 135 7.88 -12.92 -40.40
#